data_AF-A0A5D0CYL6-F1
#
_entry.id   AF-A0A5D0CYL6-F1
#
_cell.length_a   1.000
_cell.length_b   1.000
_cell.length_c   1.000
_cell.angle_alpha   90.00
_cell.angle_beta   90.00
_cell.angle_gamma   90.00
#
_symmetry.space_group_name_H-M   'P 1'
#
loop_
_entity.id
_entity.type
_entity.pdbx_description
1 polymer ?
#
loop_
_entity_poly.entity_id
_entity_poly.type
_entity_poly.pdbx_seq_one_letter_code
_entity_poly.pdbx_strand_id
1 'polypeptide(L)'
;MAQTELDEELEESGGGFSRFLFFMTPILFTIVLLGVLLTLFNVNIKRSLLDIGEKIPIVKDWIPDEQTGDAKESKKDEKKQQESTDATVKQLKEQVAKQEEELKQANQLATEQSTKAKELQEQLDTAQDAEEEQKKAEEEAAYLKEVKKLASIYSSMSPSKAAAIFDKLTTDETLQMFSVMSNESKVAILEKMDPEKAASISIRLKDVKPAEDLAIAALQSRLKKEAAEQTPAKTTGNALDDAQLSQTFRTMSADSASKLIIQTYKISPEKALKILKSIDDTTRSKVLDAMTKADEKLSVKIVNQLVGK
;
A
#
# COMPACT_ATOMS: atom_id res chain seq x y z
N MET A 1 -6.91 -37.33 -19.33
CA MET A 1 -6.32 -38.46 -18.57
C MET A 1 -4.90 -38.65 -19.07
N ALA A 2 -3.96 -37.87 -18.55
CA ALA A 2 -2.57 -37.88 -19.01
C ALA A 2 -1.67 -37.32 -17.90
N GLN A 3 -1.64 -37.97 -16.73
CA GLN A 3 -0.61 -37.82 -15.68
C GLN A 3 -0.69 -39.05 -14.77
N THR A 4 -0.28 -40.22 -15.28
CA THR A 4 -0.10 -41.44 -14.45
C THR A 4 0.95 -42.38 -15.05
N GLU A 5 1.87 -41.85 -15.85
CA GLU A 5 2.94 -42.61 -16.52
C GLU A 5 4.29 -41.88 -16.40
N LEU A 6 4.58 -41.31 -15.22
CA LEU A 6 5.88 -40.71 -14.89
C LEU A 6 6.49 -41.31 -13.61
N ASP A 7 6.09 -42.54 -13.25
CA ASP A 7 6.65 -43.26 -12.09
C ASP A 7 7.25 -44.63 -12.46
N GLU A 8 7.36 -44.96 -13.76
CA GLU A 8 7.78 -46.28 -14.23
C GLU A 8 9.10 -46.29 -15.01
N GLU A 9 10.00 -45.31 -14.75
CA GLU A 9 11.29 -45.20 -15.46
C GLU A 9 12.51 -44.94 -14.55
N LEU A 10 12.48 -45.44 -13.31
CA LEU A 10 13.67 -45.53 -12.43
C LEU A 10 14.00 -46.97 -11.98
N GLU A 11 13.54 -47.97 -12.72
CA GLU A 11 14.08 -49.33 -12.65
C GLU A 11 14.91 -49.63 -13.92
N GLU A 12 16.19 -49.27 -13.90
CA GLU A 12 17.28 -50.07 -14.48
C GLU A 12 18.63 -49.34 -14.37
N SER A 13 19.27 -49.46 -13.20
CA SER A 13 20.74 -49.51 -13.02
C SER A 13 21.07 -49.43 -11.51
N GLY A 14 20.51 -50.35 -10.72
CA GLY A 14 20.63 -50.37 -9.27
C GLY A 14 21.68 -51.34 -8.74
N GLY A 15 22.85 -51.46 -9.38
CA GLY A 15 23.91 -52.37 -8.93
C GLY A 15 24.47 -51.95 -7.57
N GLY A 16 24.25 -52.75 -6.52
CA GLY A 16 24.87 -52.71 -5.18
C GLY A 16 24.76 -51.40 -4.38
N PHE A 17 25.23 -50.31 -4.96
CA PHE A 17 25.24 -48.96 -4.44
C PHE A 17 23.84 -48.34 -4.29
N SER A 18 22.88 -48.65 -5.16
CA SER A 18 21.49 -48.16 -4.99
C SER A 18 20.83 -48.76 -3.74
N ARG A 19 21.04 -50.05 -3.48
CA ARG A 19 20.62 -50.68 -2.21
C ARG A 19 21.38 -50.11 -1.02
N PHE A 20 22.68 -49.87 -1.14
CA PHE A 20 23.46 -49.20 -0.09
C PHE A 20 22.94 -47.80 0.23
N LEU A 21 22.63 -46.98 -0.79
CA LEU A 21 22.08 -45.63 -0.61
C LEU A 21 20.68 -45.69 0.05
N PHE A 22 19.84 -46.64 -0.37
CA PHE A 22 18.51 -46.84 0.23
C PHE A 22 18.57 -47.21 1.72
N PHE A 23 19.55 -48.01 2.15
CA PHE A 23 19.78 -48.31 3.56
C PHE A 23 20.57 -47.22 4.30
N MET A 24 21.44 -46.48 3.62
CA MET A 24 22.27 -45.44 4.22
C MET A 24 21.45 -44.17 4.50
N THR A 25 20.53 -43.78 3.62
CA THR A 25 19.70 -42.58 3.80
C THR A 25 18.94 -42.55 5.13
N PRO A 26 18.23 -43.61 5.58
CA PRO A 26 17.59 -43.60 6.89
C PRO A 26 18.61 -43.56 8.05
N ILE A 27 19.77 -44.21 7.92
CA ILE A 27 20.83 -44.17 8.95
C ILE A 27 21.43 -42.77 9.08
N LEU A 28 21.78 -42.13 7.96
CA LEU A 28 22.35 -40.79 7.93
C LEU A 28 21.34 -39.76 8.46
N PHE A 29 20.06 -39.90 8.09
CA PHE A 29 18.98 -39.09 8.65
C PHE A 29 18.86 -39.25 10.17
N THR A 30 18.98 -40.48 10.69
CA THR A 30 18.96 -40.70 12.15
C THR A 30 20.17 -40.09 12.86
N ILE A 31 21.37 -40.13 12.26
CA ILE A 31 22.58 -39.51 12.83
C ILE A 31 22.43 -37.99 12.91
N VAL A 32 21.89 -37.36 11.86
CA VAL A 32 21.65 -35.92 11.83
C VAL A 32 20.58 -35.53 12.84
N LEU A 33 19.47 -36.26 12.90
CA LEU A 33 18.38 -36.00 13.84
C LEU A 33 18.84 -36.21 15.29
N LEU A 34 19.60 -37.27 15.57
CA LEU A 34 20.27 -37.48 16.86
C LEU A 34 21.27 -36.37 17.16
N GLY A 35 22.06 -35.92 16.19
CA GLY A 35 23.01 -34.81 16.36
C GLY A 35 22.32 -33.52 16.79
N VAL A 36 21.19 -33.18 16.16
CA VAL A 36 20.36 -32.02 16.55
C VAL A 36 19.71 -32.25 17.92
N LEU A 37 19.30 -33.47 18.25
CA LEU A 37 18.83 -33.79 19.60
C LEU A 37 19.94 -33.63 20.65
N LEU A 38 21.17 -34.05 20.32
CA LEU A 38 22.33 -33.94 21.18
C LEU A 38 22.78 -32.49 21.39
N THR A 39 22.62 -31.59 20.42
CA THR A 39 22.92 -30.17 20.64
C THR A 39 21.93 -29.50 21.60
N LEU A 40 20.68 -29.99 21.68
CA LEU A 40 19.67 -29.49 22.62
C LEU A 40 19.87 -30.02 24.04
N PHE A 41 20.46 -31.22 24.20
CA PHE A 41 20.78 -31.80 25.50
C PHE A 41 22.24 -31.49 25.90
N ASN A 42 22.39 -30.48 26.75
CA ASN A 42 23.58 -29.95 27.42
C ASN A 42 24.73 -30.96 27.78
N VAL A 43 25.96 -30.41 27.90
CA VAL A 43 27.35 -30.90 28.10
C VAL A 43 27.63 -32.29 28.70
N ASN A 44 26.68 -32.96 29.36
CA ASN A 44 26.88 -34.29 29.97
C ASN A 44 27.08 -35.42 28.94
N ILE A 45 26.61 -35.30 27.70
CA ILE A 45 26.82 -36.34 26.69
C ILE A 45 28.29 -36.42 26.23
N LYS A 46 29.06 -35.32 26.29
CA LYS A 46 30.49 -35.35 25.93
C LYS A 46 31.28 -36.36 26.78
N ARG A 47 30.93 -36.51 28.07
CA ARG A 47 31.55 -37.50 28.97
C ARG A 47 31.15 -38.93 28.60
N SER A 48 29.86 -39.18 28.35
CA SER A 48 29.41 -40.51 27.89
C SER A 48 29.89 -40.85 26.46
N LEU A 49 30.17 -39.87 25.60
CA LEU A 49 30.72 -40.09 24.27
C LEU A 49 32.19 -40.57 24.34
N LEU A 50 32.97 -40.06 25.30
CA LEU A 50 34.33 -40.53 25.56
C LEU A 50 34.31 -41.97 26.09
N ASP A 51 33.40 -42.31 27.01
CA ASP A 51 33.23 -43.68 27.53
C ASP A 51 32.77 -44.70 26.47
N ILE A 52 32.04 -44.23 25.45
CA ILE A 52 31.60 -45.06 24.30
C ILE A 52 32.73 -45.18 23.27
N GLY A 53 33.52 -44.12 23.04
CA GLY A 53 34.68 -44.12 22.17
C GLY A 53 35.75 -45.14 22.60
N GLU A 54 35.90 -45.35 23.91
CA GLU A 54 36.83 -46.33 24.49
C GLU A 54 36.36 -47.79 24.28
N LYS A 55 35.05 -48.01 24.09
CA LYS A 55 34.44 -49.35 23.92
C LYS A 55 34.27 -49.78 22.47
N ILE A 56 34.60 -48.92 21.50
CA ILE A 56 34.56 -49.24 20.08
C ILE A 56 36.01 -49.38 19.59
N PRO A 57 36.49 -50.61 19.30
CA PRO A 57 37.90 -50.88 19.00
C PRO A 57 38.46 -50.14 17.77
N ILE A 58 37.60 -49.51 16.97
CA ILE A 58 37.97 -48.79 15.74
C ILE A 58 38.34 -47.32 16.01
N VAL A 59 37.95 -46.74 17.15
CA VAL A 59 38.06 -45.28 17.40
C VAL A 59 39.23 -44.90 18.32
N LYS A 60 39.95 -45.90 18.86
CA LYS A 60 41.04 -45.71 19.83
C LYS A 60 42.28 -45.00 19.28
N ASP A 61 42.50 -45.06 17.96
CA ASP A 61 43.72 -44.54 17.33
C ASP A 61 43.62 -43.05 16.91
N TRP A 62 42.48 -42.39 17.15
CA TRP A 62 42.22 -41.03 16.66
C TRP A 62 41.94 -39.99 17.77
N ILE A 63 42.08 -40.39 19.04
CA ILE A 63 41.89 -39.52 20.20
C ILE A 63 43.25 -39.33 20.90
N PRO A 64 43.74 -38.07 21.04
CA PRO A 64 44.94 -37.78 21.83
C PRO A 64 44.69 -38.07 23.32
N ASP A 65 45.45 -38.99 23.90
CA ASP A 65 45.44 -39.30 25.33
C ASP A 65 46.06 -38.15 26.13
N GLU A 66 45.27 -37.52 27.02
CA GLU A 66 45.83 -36.72 28.10
C GLU A 66 46.18 -37.63 29.28
N GLN A 67 47.49 -37.73 29.54
CA GLN A 67 48.20 -38.15 30.76
C GLN A 67 48.80 -39.58 30.77
N THR A 68 50.13 -39.66 30.62
CA THR A 68 51.07 -39.99 31.72
C THR A 68 52.54 -39.94 31.26
N GLY A 69 53.40 -39.20 32.00
CA GLY A 69 54.86 -39.41 32.05
C GLY A 69 55.78 -38.46 31.26
N ASP A 70 56.20 -37.36 31.90
CA ASP A 70 57.60 -36.90 32.07
C ASP A 70 57.70 -35.37 32.21
N ALA A 71 57.81 -34.92 33.46
CA ALA A 71 58.02 -33.53 33.83
C ALA A 71 59.52 -33.25 33.99
N LYS A 72 60.22 -32.79 32.93
CA LYS A 72 61.55 -32.16 33.08
C LYS A 72 62.05 -31.24 31.97
N GLU A 73 61.29 -30.95 30.91
CA GLU A 73 61.71 -29.96 29.88
C GLU A 73 61.01 -28.59 29.95
N SER A 74 59.99 -28.42 30.80
CA SER A 74 59.06 -27.27 30.73
C SER A 74 59.60 -25.90 31.17
N LYS A 75 60.78 -25.78 31.80
CA LYS A 75 61.20 -24.51 32.45
C LYS A 75 61.87 -23.47 31.55
N LYS A 76 62.28 -23.83 30.32
CA LYS A 76 62.96 -22.89 29.40
C LYS A 76 62.00 -22.28 28.37
N ASP A 77 60.92 -23.00 28.04
CA ASP A 77 59.86 -22.52 27.15
C ASP A 77 58.84 -21.64 27.87
N GLU A 78 58.56 -21.87 29.16
CA GLU A 78 57.65 -21.04 29.96
C GLU A 78 58.07 -19.55 30.04
N LYS A 79 59.37 -19.23 30.12
CA LYS A 79 59.85 -17.83 30.17
C LYS A 79 59.80 -17.11 28.82
N LYS A 80 60.09 -17.80 27.71
CA LYS A 80 59.93 -17.24 26.35
C LYS A 80 58.47 -17.09 25.95
N GLN A 81 57.62 -18.00 26.42
CA GLN A 81 56.17 -17.94 26.22
C GLN A 81 55.57 -16.76 26.99
N GLN A 82 56.00 -16.53 28.24
CA GLN A 82 55.55 -15.40 29.08
C GLN A 82 55.93 -14.03 28.49
N GLU A 83 57.18 -13.82 28.05
CA GLU A 83 57.59 -12.57 27.38
C GLU A 83 56.86 -12.33 26.06
N SER A 84 56.59 -13.39 25.29
CA SER A 84 55.83 -13.31 24.04
C SER A 84 54.35 -12.99 24.30
N THR A 85 53.74 -13.54 25.35
CA THR A 85 52.37 -13.16 25.76
C THR A 85 52.29 -11.72 26.26
N ASP A 86 53.25 -11.23 27.06
CA ASP A 86 53.22 -9.84 27.53
C ASP A 86 53.40 -8.83 26.39
N ALA A 87 54.27 -9.13 25.42
CA ALA A 87 54.43 -8.33 24.20
C ALA A 87 53.15 -8.32 23.34
N THR A 88 52.50 -9.47 23.19
CA THR A 88 51.23 -9.59 22.45
C THR A 88 50.08 -8.87 23.16
N VAL A 89 50.02 -8.95 24.49
CA VAL A 89 49.03 -8.23 25.31
C VAL A 89 49.22 -6.72 25.21
N LYS A 90 50.47 -6.22 25.16
CA LYS A 90 50.74 -4.80 24.90
C LYS A 90 50.27 -4.37 23.51
N GLN A 91 50.61 -5.13 22.46
CA GLN A 91 50.15 -4.82 21.09
C GLN A 91 48.63 -4.86 20.95
N LEU A 92 47.96 -5.83 21.58
CA LEU A 92 46.50 -5.92 21.59
C LEU A 92 45.88 -4.72 22.31
N LYS A 93 46.44 -4.27 23.44
CA LYS A 93 45.99 -3.06 24.12
C LYS A 93 46.17 -1.80 23.27
N GLU A 94 47.28 -1.69 22.55
CA GLU A 94 47.54 -0.57 21.64
C GLU A 94 46.58 -0.58 20.43
N GLN A 95 46.29 -1.75 19.87
CA GLN A 95 45.28 -1.89 18.81
C GLN A 95 43.87 -1.58 19.30
N VAL A 96 43.49 -2.03 20.49
CA VAL A 96 42.18 -1.72 21.08
C VAL A 96 42.04 -0.22 21.32
N ALA A 97 43.08 0.42 21.88
CA ALA A 97 43.08 1.88 22.08
C ALA A 97 42.96 2.65 20.76
N LYS A 98 43.67 2.20 19.71
CA LYS A 98 43.59 2.81 18.38
C LYS A 98 42.21 2.60 17.73
N GLN A 99 41.63 1.40 17.85
CA GLN A 99 40.28 1.11 17.35
C GLN A 99 39.20 1.88 18.11
N GLU A 100 39.34 2.08 19.43
CA GLU A 100 38.43 2.92 20.22
C GLU A 100 38.50 4.38 19.76
N GLU A 101 39.69 4.90 19.44
CA GLU A 101 39.85 6.26 18.93
C GLU A 101 39.27 6.42 17.52
N GLU A 102 39.50 5.45 16.61
CA GLU A 102 38.89 5.41 15.29
C GLU A 102 37.36 5.30 15.36
N LEU A 103 36.82 4.47 16.26
CA LEU A 103 35.37 4.37 16.50
C LEU A 103 34.77 5.67 17.03
N LYS A 104 35.49 6.36 17.92
CA LYS A 104 35.05 7.66 18.45
C LYS A 104 34.99 8.71 17.34
N GLN A 105 36.02 8.78 16.49
CA GLN A 105 36.06 9.70 15.34
C GLN A 105 34.96 9.34 14.31
N ALA A 106 34.79 8.06 14.00
CA ALA A 106 33.74 7.60 13.09
C ALA A 106 32.33 7.92 13.61
N ASN A 107 32.08 7.73 14.92
CA ASN A 107 30.80 8.08 15.54
C ASN A 107 30.55 9.59 15.55
N GLN A 108 31.59 10.41 15.77
CA GLN A 108 31.47 11.87 15.68
C GLN A 108 31.12 12.30 14.25
N LEU A 109 31.84 11.81 13.24
CA LEU A 109 31.56 12.08 11.82
C LEU A 109 30.16 11.60 11.41
N ALA A 110 29.73 10.42 11.86
CA ALA A 110 28.39 9.92 11.58
C ALA A 110 27.30 10.80 12.21
N THR A 111 27.54 11.32 13.42
CA THR A 111 26.62 12.23 14.10
C THR A 111 26.54 13.59 13.39
N GLU A 112 27.68 14.14 12.98
CA GLU A 112 27.75 15.39 12.20
C GLU A 112 27.05 15.24 10.84
N GLN A 113 27.33 14.15 10.12
CA GLN A 113 26.67 13.86 8.84
C GLN A 113 25.17 13.65 9.02
N SER A 114 24.73 12.94 10.06
CA SER A 114 23.30 12.77 10.36
C SER A 114 22.62 14.09 10.68
N THR A 115 23.28 14.99 11.42
CA THR A 115 22.75 16.31 11.75
C THR A 115 22.62 17.17 10.49
N LYS A 116 23.67 17.19 9.66
CA LYS A 116 23.66 17.91 8.38
C LYS A 116 22.63 17.35 7.40
N ALA A 117 22.44 16.03 7.36
CA ALA A 117 21.41 15.40 6.54
C ALA A 117 20.00 15.80 6.99
N LYS A 118 19.75 15.87 8.30
CA LYS A 118 18.48 16.37 8.84
C LYS A 118 18.25 17.83 8.50
N GLU A 119 19.26 18.68 8.70
CA GLU A 119 19.17 20.10 8.37
C GLU A 119 18.91 20.33 6.87
N LEU A 120 19.59 19.59 6.00
CA LEU A 120 19.35 19.63 4.56
C LEU A 120 17.96 19.13 4.18
N GLN A 121 17.44 18.10 4.87
CA GLN A 121 16.08 17.62 4.64
C GLN A 121 15.05 18.67 5.05
N GLU A 122 15.22 19.31 6.22
CA GLU A 122 14.32 20.39 6.67
C GLU A 122 14.37 21.60 5.71
N GLN A 123 15.55 21.95 5.18
CA GLN A 123 15.70 22.99 4.17
C GLN A 123 15.03 22.61 2.83
N LEU A 124 15.09 21.34 2.42
CA LEU A 124 14.41 20.86 1.22
C LEU A 124 12.89 20.88 1.39
N ASP A 125 12.39 20.39 2.52
CA ASP A 125 10.94 20.37 2.80
C ASP A 125 10.39 21.80 2.83
N THR A 126 11.06 22.72 3.53
CA THR A 126 10.66 24.14 3.57
C THR A 126 10.76 24.83 2.21
N ALA A 127 11.78 24.53 1.40
CA ALA A 127 11.90 25.08 0.05
C ALA A 127 10.83 24.52 -0.89
N GLN A 128 10.47 23.24 -0.77
CA GLN A 128 9.39 22.62 -1.55
C GLN A 128 8.04 23.22 -1.18
N ASP A 129 7.74 23.37 0.11
CA ASP A 129 6.50 23.99 0.57
C ASP A 129 6.37 25.43 0.04
N ALA A 130 7.45 26.21 0.09
CA ALA A 130 7.47 27.58 -0.45
C ALA A 130 7.28 27.62 -1.98
N GLU A 131 7.88 26.69 -2.71
CA GLU A 131 7.71 26.59 -4.16
C GLU A 131 6.28 26.18 -4.55
N GLU A 132 5.66 25.25 -3.80
CA GLU A 132 4.26 24.87 -4.00
C GLU A 132 3.30 26.03 -3.69
N GLU A 133 3.53 26.76 -2.60
CA GLU A 133 2.72 27.92 -2.24
C GLU A 133 2.86 29.04 -3.29
N GLN A 134 4.07 29.29 -3.79
CA GLN A 134 4.30 30.26 -4.85
C GLN A 134 3.61 29.84 -6.16
N LYS A 135 3.70 28.56 -6.55
CA LYS A 135 3.01 28.04 -7.73
C LYS A 135 1.50 28.21 -7.63
N LYS A 136 0.91 27.88 -6.47
CA LYS A 136 -0.53 28.10 -6.21
C LYS A 136 -0.89 29.57 -6.35
N ALA A 137 -0.12 30.47 -5.72
CA ALA A 137 -0.37 31.91 -5.81
C ALA A 137 -0.26 32.44 -7.25
N GLU A 138 0.69 31.95 -8.04
CA GLU A 138 0.83 32.31 -9.47
C GLU A 138 -0.35 31.80 -10.31
N GLU A 139 -0.81 30.57 -10.07
CA GLU A 139 -1.99 30.00 -10.71
C GLU A 139 -3.27 30.77 -10.35
N GLU A 140 -3.48 31.07 -9.08
CA GLU A 140 -4.58 31.92 -8.60
C GLU A 140 -4.55 33.31 -9.24
N ALA A 141 -3.38 33.95 -9.30
CA ALA A 141 -3.23 35.27 -9.89
C ALA A 141 -3.51 35.27 -11.40
N ALA A 142 -3.01 34.26 -12.13
CA ALA A 142 -3.29 34.08 -13.55
C ALA A 142 -4.79 33.85 -13.79
N TYR A 143 -5.42 33.01 -12.96
CA TYR A 143 -6.84 32.75 -13.03
C TYR A 143 -7.69 33.99 -12.75
N LEU A 144 -7.40 34.72 -11.66
CA LEU A 144 -8.07 35.98 -11.31
C LEU A 144 -7.95 37.03 -12.42
N LYS A 145 -6.83 37.05 -13.14
CA LYS A 145 -6.64 37.94 -14.28
C LYS A 145 -7.60 37.62 -15.43
N GLU A 146 -7.79 36.34 -15.76
CA GLU A 146 -8.74 35.92 -16.80
C GLU A 146 -10.20 36.19 -16.37
N VAL A 147 -10.55 35.90 -15.12
CA VAL A 147 -11.86 36.22 -14.54
C VAL A 147 -12.13 37.73 -14.61
N LYS A 148 -11.15 38.55 -14.23
CA LYS A 148 -11.25 40.03 -14.31
C LYS A 148 -11.39 40.54 -15.73
N LYS A 149 -10.68 39.95 -16.69
CA LYS A 149 -10.81 40.29 -18.11
C LYS A 149 -12.22 39.99 -18.62
N LEU A 150 -12.76 38.81 -18.29
CA LEU A 150 -14.10 38.40 -18.69
C LEU A 150 -15.19 39.29 -18.05
N ALA A 151 -15.05 39.57 -16.76
CA ALA A 151 -15.89 40.52 -16.03
C ALA A 151 -15.87 41.93 -16.66
N SER A 152 -14.70 42.40 -17.10
CA SER A 152 -14.56 43.68 -17.80
C SER A 152 -15.30 43.69 -19.14
N ILE A 153 -15.19 42.61 -19.92
CA ILE A 153 -15.94 42.47 -21.19
C ILE A 153 -17.44 42.59 -20.92
N TYR A 154 -17.97 41.84 -19.96
CA TYR A 154 -19.40 41.91 -19.65
C TYR A 154 -19.84 43.26 -19.05
N SER A 155 -18.97 43.92 -18.27
CA SER A 155 -19.22 45.28 -17.75
C SER A 155 -19.28 46.33 -18.86
N SER A 156 -18.53 46.13 -19.95
CA SER A 156 -18.53 47.03 -21.11
C SER A 156 -19.74 46.87 -22.04
N MET A 157 -20.54 45.81 -21.85
CA MET A 157 -21.77 45.59 -22.59
C MET A 157 -22.95 46.35 -21.96
N SER A 158 -24.03 46.56 -22.72
CA SER A 158 -25.26 47.11 -22.16
C SER A 158 -25.79 46.23 -21.01
N PRO A 159 -26.22 46.79 -19.86
CA PRO A 159 -26.62 46.02 -18.68
C PRO A 159 -27.69 44.96 -18.96
N SER A 160 -28.66 45.25 -19.82
CA SER A 160 -29.70 44.27 -20.20
C SER A 160 -29.16 43.05 -20.94
N LYS A 161 -28.13 43.22 -21.80
CA LYS A 161 -27.50 42.10 -22.52
C LYS A 161 -26.61 41.29 -21.58
N ALA A 162 -25.87 41.96 -20.70
CA ALA A 162 -25.08 41.28 -19.68
C ALA A 162 -25.98 40.45 -18.76
N ALA A 163 -27.08 41.03 -18.25
CA ALA A 163 -28.07 40.33 -17.43
C ALA A 163 -28.63 39.07 -18.13
N ALA A 164 -28.98 39.17 -19.41
CA ALA A 164 -29.46 38.02 -20.18
C ALA A 164 -28.42 36.89 -20.33
N ILE A 165 -27.13 37.22 -20.35
CA ILE A 165 -26.04 36.24 -20.35
C ILE A 165 -25.89 35.62 -18.96
N PHE A 166 -25.83 36.45 -17.91
CA PHE A 166 -25.74 35.98 -16.51
C PHE A 166 -26.93 35.09 -16.12
N ASP A 167 -28.11 35.33 -16.67
CA ASP A 167 -29.27 34.46 -16.48
C ASP A 167 -29.07 33.03 -16.98
N LYS A 168 -28.15 32.83 -17.93
CA LYS A 168 -27.74 31.54 -18.46
C LYS A 168 -26.50 30.98 -17.79
N LEU A 169 -25.88 31.69 -16.86
CA LEU A 169 -24.81 31.15 -16.03
C LEU A 169 -25.38 30.48 -14.78
N THR A 170 -24.52 29.75 -14.07
CA THR A 170 -24.81 29.30 -12.70
C THR A 170 -24.64 30.46 -11.72
N THR A 171 -25.26 30.34 -10.55
CA THR A 171 -25.10 31.34 -9.48
C THR A 171 -23.64 31.49 -9.08
N ASP A 172 -22.87 30.39 -9.06
CA ASP A 172 -21.48 30.40 -8.58
C ASP A 172 -20.53 31.04 -9.61
N GLU A 173 -20.71 30.78 -10.92
CA GLU A 173 -20.01 31.49 -11.99
C GLU A 173 -20.34 33.00 -11.98
N THR A 174 -21.60 33.34 -11.69
CA THR A 174 -22.03 34.74 -11.61
C THR A 174 -21.36 35.46 -10.44
N LEU A 175 -21.35 34.84 -9.26
CA LEU A 175 -20.68 35.37 -8.07
C LEU A 175 -19.19 35.60 -8.31
N GLN A 176 -18.54 34.68 -9.03
CA GLN A 176 -17.14 34.79 -9.36
C GLN A 176 -16.84 35.99 -10.27
N MET A 177 -17.65 36.25 -11.30
CA MET A 177 -17.45 37.46 -12.10
C MET A 177 -17.80 38.71 -11.29
N PHE A 178 -18.88 38.66 -10.52
CA PHE A 178 -19.32 39.78 -9.68
C PHE A 178 -18.31 40.15 -8.60
N SER A 179 -17.47 39.22 -8.10
CA SER A 179 -16.48 39.55 -7.07
C SER A 179 -15.41 40.53 -7.58
N VAL A 180 -15.06 40.48 -8.87
CA VAL A 180 -14.02 41.31 -9.50
C VAL A 180 -14.56 42.51 -10.30
N MET A 181 -15.88 42.63 -10.45
CA MET A 181 -16.54 43.77 -11.13
C MET A 181 -16.60 45.03 -10.25
N SER A 182 -16.81 46.19 -10.87
CA SER A 182 -17.11 47.43 -10.15
C SER A 182 -18.53 47.39 -9.56
N ASN A 183 -18.77 48.13 -8.47
CA ASN A 183 -20.08 48.15 -7.83
C ASN A 183 -21.16 48.73 -8.75
N GLU A 184 -20.82 49.73 -9.56
CA GLU A 184 -21.73 50.35 -10.54
C GLU A 184 -22.20 49.35 -11.58
N SER A 185 -21.27 48.52 -12.09
CA SER A 185 -21.59 47.48 -13.07
C SER A 185 -22.46 46.39 -12.46
N LYS A 186 -22.17 45.98 -11.22
CA LYS A 186 -22.99 45.00 -10.47
C LYS A 186 -24.42 45.50 -10.28
N VAL A 187 -24.60 46.74 -9.84
CA VAL A 187 -25.92 47.35 -9.62
C VAL A 187 -26.70 47.43 -10.94
N ALA A 188 -26.08 47.98 -11.99
CA ALA A 188 -26.74 48.13 -13.28
C ALA A 188 -27.19 46.79 -13.88
N ILE A 189 -26.43 45.72 -13.67
CA ILE A 189 -26.78 44.37 -14.13
C ILE A 189 -27.89 43.75 -13.26
N LEU A 190 -27.77 43.83 -11.92
CA LEU A 190 -28.80 43.30 -11.00
C LEU A 190 -30.16 43.96 -11.23
N GLU A 191 -30.20 45.26 -11.55
CA GLU A 191 -31.43 45.98 -11.90
C GLU A 191 -32.13 45.44 -13.15
N LYS A 192 -31.41 44.74 -14.03
CA LYS A 192 -31.93 44.16 -15.27
C LYS A 192 -32.11 42.64 -15.21
N MET A 193 -31.77 42.02 -14.08
CA MET A 193 -31.95 40.58 -13.84
C MET A 193 -33.32 40.28 -13.23
N ASP A 194 -33.66 38.99 -13.20
CA ASP A 194 -34.80 38.50 -12.43
C ASP A 194 -34.65 38.78 -10.92
N PRO A 195 -35.68 39.32 -10.23
CA PRO A 195 -35.60 39.70 -8.82
C PRO A 195 -35.24 38.54 -7.87
N GLU A 196 -35.71 37.32 -8.13
CA GLU A 196 -35.43 36.17 -7.27
C GLU A 196 -33.96 35.75 -7.40
N LYS A 197 -33.43 35.71 -8.63
CA LYS A 197 -32.02 35.46 -8.86
C LYS A 197 -31.13 36.55 -8.29
N ALA A 198 -31.48 37.82 -8.50
CA ALA A 198 -30.73 38.95 -7.97
C ALA A 198 -30.63 38.89 -6.43
N ALA A 199 -31.71 38.53 -5.74
CA ALA A 199 -31.69 38.30 -4.29
C ALA A 199 -30.75 37.16 -3.89
N SER A 200 -30.81 36.02 -4.60
CA SER A 200 -29.94 34.87 -4.33
C SER A 200 -28.44 35.19 -4.51
N ILE A 201 -28.10 35.95 -5.56
CA ILE A 201 -26.73 36.41 -5.81
C ILE A 201 -26.31 37.40 -4.73
N SER A 202 -27.16 38.35 -4.37
CA SER A 202 -26.84 39.38 -3.36
C SER A 202 -26.56 38.79 -1.99
N ILE A 203 -27.34 37.77 -1.57
CA ILE A 203 -27.09 37.07 -0.31
C ILE A 203 -25.73 36.37 -0.34
N ARG A 204 -25.43 35.65 -1.43
CA ARG A 204 -24.19 34.87 -1.54
C ARG A 204 -22.95 35.73 -1.80
N LEU A 205 -23.11 36.93 -2.35
CA LEU A 205 -22.02 37.90 -2.56
C LEU A 205 -21.46 38.43 -1.22
N LYS A 206 -22.22 38.31 -0.14
CA LYS A 206 -21.74 38.60 1.22
C LYS A 206 -20.80 37.50 1.74
N ASP A 207 -20.98 36.26 1.30
CA ASP A 207 -20.30 35.07 1.82
C ASP A 207 -19.19 34.57 0.88
N VAL A 208 -18.58 35.49 0.11
CA VAL A 208 -17.56 35.21 -0.91
C VAL A 208 -16.33 34.58 -0.23
N LYS A 209 -16.07 33.32 -0.57
CA LYS A 209 -14.91 32.51 -0.14
C LYS A 209 -13.64 32.91 -0.93
N PRO A 210 -12.44 32.41 -0.56
CA PRO A 210 -11.22 32.60 -1.36
C PRO A 210 -11.41 32.19 -2.84
N ALA A 211 -10.56 32.74 -3.72
CA ALA A 211 -10.71 32.64 -5.17
C ALA A 211 -10.74 31.19 -5.69
N GLU A 212 -9.91 30.31 -5.11
CA GLU A 212 -9.88 28.86 -5.36
C GLU A 212 -11.22 28.18 -5.07
N ASP A 213 -11.79 28.41 -3.89
CA ASP A 213 -13.07 27.82 -3.48
C ASP A 213 -14.21 28.24 -4.44
N LEU A 214 -14.18 29.48 -4.92
CA LEU A 214 -15.15 29.99 -5.90
C LEU A 214 -14.96 29.36 -7.27
N ALA A 215 -13.72 29.17 -7.72
CA ALA A 215 -13.42 28.52 -8.99
C ALA A 215 -13.89 27.06 -8.99
N ILE A 216 -13.60 26.33 -7.90
CA ILE A 216 -14.04 24.95 -7.73
C ILE A 216 -15.56 24.87 -7.64
N ALA A 217 -16.19 25.76 -6.87
CA ALA A 217 -17.65 25.81 -6.78
C ALA A 217 -18.29 26.13 -8.13
N ALA A 218 -17.77 27.11 -8.88
CA ALA A 218 -18.24 27.48 -10.21
C ALA A 218 -18.11 26.31 -11.20
N LEU A 219 -16.97 25.63 -11.24
CA LEU A 219 -16.75 24.46 -12.09
C LEU A 219 -17.69 23.30 -11.71
N GLN A 220 -17.83 22.99 -10.43
CA GLN A 220 -18.76 21.94 -9.99
C GLN A 220 -20.22 22.28 -10.30
N SER A 221 -20.61 23.54 -10.13
CA SER A 221 -21.96 24.03 -10.44
C SER A 221 -22.24 23.93 -11.93
N ARG A 222 -21.25 24.29 -12.77
CA ARG A 222 -21.29 24.17 -14.22
C ARG A 222 -21.42 22.72 -14.66
N LEU A 223 -20.60 21.83 -14.12
CA LEU A 223 -20.69 20.39 -14.37
C LEU A 223 -22.06 19.82 -13.98
N LYS A 224 -22.62 20.24 -12.84
CA LYS A 224 -23.98 19.85 -12.41
C LYS A 224 -25.05 20.38 -13.36
N LYS A 225 -24.93 21.62 -13.82
CA LYS A 225 -25.86 22.23 -14.77
C LYS A 225 -25.81 21.53 -16.13
N GLU A 226 -24.61 21.26 -16.65
CA GLU A 226 -24.40 20.53 -17.90
C GLU A 226 -24.88 19.07 -17.78
N ALA A 227 -24.71 18.44 -16.61
CA ALA A 227 -25.29 17.13 -16.30
C ALA A 227 -26.82 17.14 -16.14
N ALA A 228 -27.43 18.27 -15.79
CA ALA A 228 -28.88 18.43 -15.63
C ALA A 228 -29.59 18.81 -16.95
N GLU A 229 -28.94 19.57 -17.83
CA GLU A 229 -29.44 19.93 -19.16
C GLU A 229 -29.31 18.75 -20.16
N GLN A 230 -28.56 17.71 -19.80
CA GLN A 230 -28.58 16.40 -20.44
C GLN A 230 -29.51 15.43 -19.67
N THR A 231 -30.74 15.22 -20.12
CA THR A 231 -31.66 14.26 -19.47
C THR A 231 -31.32 12.81 -19.86
N PRO A 232 -31.39 11.82 -18.96
CA PRO A 232 -30.78 11.71 -17.64
C PRO A 232 -29.62 10.69 -17.66
N ALA A 233 -28.41 11.12 -17.31
CA ALA A 233 -27.32 10.21 -16.96
C ALA A 233 -26.64 10.70 -15.67
N LYS A 234 -27.25 10.31 -14.55
CA LYS A 234 -26.56 9.84 -13.36
C LYS A 234 -25.04 9.64 -13.55
N THR A 235 -24.20 10.45 -12.87
CA THR A 235 -23.04 10.04 -12.05
C THR A 235 -22.12 11.22 -11.73
N THR A 236 -21.83 11.44 -10.44
CA THR A 236 -20.45 11.74 -10.00
C THR A 236 -20.30 11.42 -8.50
N GLY A 237 -20.07 10.14 -8.25
CA GLY A 237 -19.21 9.64 -7.20
C GLY A 237 -18.46 8.46 -7.80
N ASN A 238 -17.23 8.16 -7.37
CA ASN A 238 -16.38 7.06 -7.86
C ASN A 238 -16.98 5.64 -7.68
N ALA A 239 -18.28 5.53 -7.41
CA ALA A 239 -19.02 4.30 -7.33
C ALA A 239 -20.03 4.24 -8.48
N LEU A 240 -20.09 3.09 -9.18
CA LEU A 240 -21.20 2.83 -10.09
C LEU A 240 -22.50 3.02 -9.32
N ASP A 241 -23.38 3.85 -9.86
CA ASP A 241 -24.69 4.03 -9.26
C ASP A 241 -25.62 2.86 -9.59
N ASP A 242 -26.76 2.82 -8.89
CA ASP A 242 -27.71 1.72 -8.99
C ASP A 242 -28.32 1.58 -10.40
N ALA A 243 -28.39 2.65 -11.21
CA ALA A 243 -28.91 2.54 -12.57
C ALA A 243 -27.86 1.96 -13.52
N GLN A 244 -26.59 2.33 -13.37
CA GLN A 244 -25.49 1.75 -14.14
C GLN A 244 -25.31 0.27 -13.81
N LEU A 245 -25.43 -0.10 -12.52
CA LEU A 245 -25.44 -1.50 -12.10
C LEU A 245 -26.63 -2.25 -12.70
N SER A 246 -27.85 -1.71 -12.56
CA SER A 246 -29.05 -2.33 -13.14
C SER A 246 -28.90 -2.57 -14.65
N GLN A 247 -28.42 -1.56 -15.38
CA GLN A 247 -28.22 -1.67 -16.83
C GLN A 247 -27.17 -2.71 -17.21
N THR A 248 -26.06 -2.80 -16.46
CA THR A 248 -25.00 -3.80 -16.70
C THR A 248 -25.51 -5.23 -16.52
N PHE A 249 -26.30 -5.48 -15.49
CA PHE A 249 -26.85 -6.82 -15.24
C PHE A 249 -28.02 -7.16 -16.16
N ARG A 250 -28.76 -6.17 -16.67
CA ARG A 250 -29.81 -6.36 -17.69
C ARG A 250 -29.24 -6.80 -19.04
N THR A 251 -28.05 -6.33 -19.41
CA THR A 251 -27.39 -6.69 -20.68
C THR A 251 -26.57 -7.97 -20.59
N MET A 252 -26.33 -8.49 -19.39
CA MET A 252 -25.62 -9.74 -19.14
C MET A 252 -26.57 -10.95 -19.12
N SER A 253 -26.07 -12.15 -19.44
CA SER A 253 -26.83 -13.39 -19.29
C SER A 253 -27.04 -13.77 -17.82
N ALA A 254 -28.14 -14.45 -17.52
CA ALA A 254 -28.48 -14.88 -16.16
C ALA A 254 -27.40 -15.80 -15.54
N ASP A 255 -26.79 -16.68 -16.32
CA ASP A 255 -25.73 -17.60 -15.87
C ASP A 255 -24.41 -16.90 -15.54
N SER A 256 -24.05 -15.86 -16.30
CA SER A 256 -22.84 -15.08 -16.02
C SER A 256 -23.07 -14.17 -14.81
N ALA A 257 -24.25 -13.55 -14.75
CA ALA A 257 -24.67 -12.74 -13.61
C ALA A 257 -24.69 -13.54 -12.30
N SER A 258 -25.25 -14.75 -12.32
CA SER A 258 -25.32 -15.62 -11.15
C SER A 258 -23.94 -16.00 -10.62
N LYS A 259 -23.03 -16.43 -11.51
CA LYS A 259 -21.65 -16.77 -11.14
C LYS A 259 -20.92 -15.58 -10.52
N LEU A 260 -21.02 -14.40 -11.14
CA LEU A 260 -20.40 -13.19 -10.63
C LEU A 260 -20.96 -12.78 -9.27
N ILE A 261 -22.28 -12.84 -9.08
CA ILE A 261 -22.92 -12.48 -7.80
C ILE A 261 -22.56 -13.50 -6.71
N ILE A 262 -22.52 -14.79 -7.02
CA ILE A 262 -22.08 -15.85 -6.08
C ILE A 262 -20.62 -15.65 -5.66
N GLN A 263 -19.72 -15.42 -6.62
CA GLN A 263 -18.31 -15.14 -6.36
C GLN A 263 -18.14 -13.84 -5.54
N THR A 264 -18.87 -12.79 -5.93
CA THR A 264 -18.87 -11.52 -5.20
C THR A 264 -19.38 -11.71 -3.78
N TYR A 265 -20.43 -12.50 -3.56
CA TYR A 265 -20.96 -12.77 -2.23
C TYR A 265 -19.96 -13.51 -1.35
N LYS A 266 -19.15 -14.42 -1.92
CA LYS A 266 -18.07 -15.11 -1.20
C LYS A 266 -16.96 -14.16 -0.74
N ILE A 267 -16.69 -13.09 -1.49
CA ILE A 267 -15.65 -12.10 -1.19
C ILE A 267 -16.21 -10.96 -0.32
N SER A 268 -17.37 -10.44 -0.68
CA SER A 268 -18.04 -9.28 -0.09
C SER A 268 -19.57 -9.45 -0.17
N PRO A 269 -20.19 -10.00 0.88
CA PRO A 269 -21.64 -10.22 0.93
C PRO A 269 -22.46 -8.96 0.69
N GLU A 270 -22.04 -7.82 1.27
CA GLU A 270 -22.74 -6.54 1.17
C GLU A 270 -22.81 -6.02 -0.27
N LYS A 271 -21.72 -6.16 -1.04
CA LYS A 271 -21.69 -5.72 -2.45
C LYS A 271 -22.59 -6.57 -3.33
N ALA A 272 -22.61 -7.88 -3.10
CA ALA A 272 -23.52 -8.78 -3.82
C ALA A 272 -24.99 -8.48 -3.50
N LEU A 273 -25.32 -8.21 -2.23
CA LEU A 273 -26.67 -7.79 -1.84
C LEU A 273 -27.04 -6.43 -2.44
N LYS A 274 -26.11 -5.47 -2.47
CA LYS A 274 -26.34 -4.17 -3.12
C LYS A 274 -26.65 -4.33 -4.61
N ILE A 275 -25.91 -5.18 -5.32
CA ILE A 275 -26.17 -5.50 -6.74
C ILE A 275 -27.58 -6.09 -6.89
N LEU A 276 -27.96 -7.06 -6.07
CA LEU A 276 -29.28 -7.69 -6.14
C LEU A 276 -30.42 -6.70 -5.82
N LYS A 277 -30.20 -5.74 -4.91
CA LYS A 277 -31.17 -4.67 -4.59
C LYS A 277 -31.29 -3.63 -5.72
N SER A 278 -30.23 -3.40 -6.51
CA SER A 278 -30.21 -2.37 -7.56
C SER A 278 -30.76 -2.82 -8.93
N ILE A 279 -30.71 -4.12 -9.23
CA ILE A 279 -31.28 -4.68 -10.47
C ILE A 279 -32.82 -4.72 -10.42
N ASP A 280 -33.48 -4.64 -11.58
CA ASP A 280 -34.95 -4.71 -11.68
C ASP A 280 -35.50 -6.11 -11.37
N ASP A 281 -36.78 -6.20 -11.02
CA ASP A 281 -37.42 -7.45 -10.58
C ASP A 281 -37.35 -8.57 -11.62
N THR A 282 -37.42 -8.24 -12.91
CA THR A 282 -37.38 -9.24 -13.99
C THR A 282 -35.99 -9.84 -14.10
N THR A 283 -34.96 -8.99 -14.08
CA THR A 283 -33.57 -9.44 -14.09
C THR A 283 -33.23 -10.19 -12.81
N ARG A 284 -33.66 -9.69 -11.64
CA ARG A 284 -33.45 -10.34 -10.34
C ARG A 284 -34.03 -11.75 -10.31
N SER A 285 -35.26 -11.94 -10.80
CA SER A 285 -35.89 -13.26 -10.86
C SER A 285 -35.07 -14.25 -11.70
N LYS A 286 -34.62 -13.85 -12.89
CA LYS A 286 -33.80 -14.71 -13.77
C LYS A 286 -32.44 -15.05 -13.15
N VAL A 287 -31.80 -14.06 -12.52
CA VAL A 287 -30.52 -14.25 -11.84
C VAL A 287 -30.67 -15.19 -10.64
N LEU A 288 -31.71 -15.03 -9.83
CA LEU A 288 -31.97 -15.91 -8.68
C LEU A 288 -32.29 -17.35 -9.10
N ASP A 289 -33.00 -17.55 -10.22
CA ASP A 289 -33.20 -18.88 -10.81
C ASP A 289 -31.86 -19.53 -11.21
N ALA A 290 -31.01 -18.80 -11.92
CA ALA A 290 -29.68 -19.26 -12.31
C ALA A 290 -28.75 -19.48 -11.10
N MET A 291 -28.87 -18.67 -10.04
CA MET A 291 -28.14 -18.86 -8.79
C MET A 291 -28.60 -20.14 -8.07
N THR A 292 -29.91 -20.39 -8.02
CA THR A 292 -30.47 -21.59 -7.38
C THR A 292 -30.00 -22.86 -8.08
N LYS A 293 -29.92 -22.84 -9.42
CA LYS A 293 -29.34 -23.94 -10.22
C LYS A 293 -27.86 -24.15 -9.95
N ALA A 294 -27.11 -23.11 -9.62
CA ALA A 294 -25.68 -23.18 -9.36
C ALA A 294 -25.35 -23.59 -7.91
N ASP A 295 -26.06 -23.04 -6.93
CA ASP A 295 -25.90 -23.30 -5.50
C ASP A 295 -27.19 -22.95 -4.75
N GLU A 296 -28.07 -23.95 -4.58
CA GLU A 296 -29.38 -23.80 -3.93
C GLU A 296 -29.27 -23.28 -2.49
N LYS A 297 -28.34 -23.83 -1.70
CA LYS A 297 -28.18 -23.48 -0.28
C LYS A 297 -27.71 -22.03 -0.11
N LEU A 298 -26.72 -21.63 -0.90
CA LEU A 298 -26.22 -20.26 -0.87
C LEU A 298 -27.28 -19.28 -1.36
N SER A 299 -28.03 -19.63 -2.40
CA SER A 299 -29.09 -18.79 -2.96
C SER A 299 -30.20 -18.52 -1.95
N VAL A 300 -30.66 -19.54 -1.21
CA VAL A 300 -31.63 -19.36 -0.13
C VAL A 300 -31.08 -18.44 0.96
N LYS A 301 -29.80 -18.59 1.34
CA LYS A 301 -29.15 -17.70 2.33
C LYS A 301 -29.12 -16.25 1.84
N ILE A 302 -28.74 -16.01 0.59
CA ILE A 302 -28.68 -14.68 -0.03
C ILE A 302 -30.06 -14.05 -0.08
N VAL A 303 -31.09 -14.79 -0.51
CA VAL A 303 -32.48 -14.29 -0.57
C VAL A 303 -32.99 -13.93 0.83
N ASN A 304 -32.70 -14.75 1.84
CA ASN A 304 -33.13 -14.47 3.21
C ASN A 304 -32.48 -13.18 3.75
N GLN A 305 -31.21 -12.93 3.41
CA GLN A 305 -30.52 -11.67 3.72
C GLN A 305 -30.96 -10.49 2.84
N LEU A 306 -31.47 -10.74 1.63
CA LEU A 306 -31.99 -9.70 0.75
C LEU A 306 -33.32 -9.14 1.27
N VAL A 307 -34.15 -10.02 1.87
CA VAL A 307 -35.44 -9.70 2.49
C VAL A 307 -35.28 -9.24 3.95
N GLY A 308 -34.23 -9.69 4.64
CA GLY A 308 -33.83 -9.17 5.95
C GLY A 308 -33.26 -7.75 5.87
N LYS A 309 -33.57 -6.93 6.87
CA LYS A 309 -33.23 -5.50 7.01
C LYS A 309 -31.86 -5.12 6.44
#